data_AF-A0A1B6E1Y1-F1
#
_entry.id   AF-A0A1B6E1Y1-F1
#
_cell.length_a   1.000
_cell.length_b   1.000
_cell.length_c   1.000
_cell.angle_alpha   90.00
_cell.angle_beta   90.00
_cell.angle_gamma   90.00
#
_symmetry.space_group_name_H-M   'P 1'
#
loop_
_entity.id
_entity.type
_entity.pdbx_description
1 polymer ?
#
loop_
_entity_poly.entity_id
_entity_poly.type
_entity_poly.pdbx_seq_one_letter_code
_entity_poly.pdbx_strand_id
1 'polypeptide(L)'
;MYIFVVSEKKFLEFFFKRLRPNVTGRYEKDFPFISPCGRELNFIRCDDMPIVYTHIVNKNNKDVLCYGHIGDIMYQDFQPDHIYMDNTTGRVYHPAPETAGSIGLIRSKLAIEISSNLRFYDGEDKSPTHFLWKDKEFVLNNEWFKKRK
;
A
#
# COMPACT_ATOMS: atom_id res chain seq x y z
N MET A 1 -4.65 13.78 -24.13
CA MET A 1 -3.91 13.00 -23.12
C MET A 1 -4.03 11.53 -23.52
N TYR A 2 -2.95 10.91 -24.02
CA TYR A 2 -2.95 9.48 -24.33
C TYR A 2 -2.67 8.72 -23.04
N ILE A 3 -3.60 7.86 -22.63
CA ILE A 3 -3.41 6.97 -21.47
C ILE A 3 -2.80 5.68 -22.00
N PHE A 4 -1.52 5.47 -21.76
CA PHE A 4 -0.87 4.18 -22.01
C PHE A 4 -1.05 3.30 -20.78
N VAL A 5 -1.78 2.20 -20.92
CA VAL A 5 -1.89 1.18 -19.87
C VAL A 5 -0.77 0.17 -20.11
N VAL A 6 0.21 0.15 -19.22
CA VAL A 6 1.30 -0.83 -19.26
C VAL A 6 0.91 -2.01 -18.36
N SER A 7 0.78 -3.20 -18.95
CA SER A 7 0.43 -4.45 -18.26
C SER A 7 1.53 -5.52 -18.33
N GLU A 8 2.70 -5.18 -18.89
CA GLU A 8 3.80 -6.12 -19.03
C GLU A 8 4.42 -6.43 -17.65
N LYS A 9 4.33 -7.70 -17.23
CA LYS A 9 4.70 -8.10 -15.87
C LYS A 9 6.17 -7.83 -15.53
N LYS A 10 7.10 -8.07 -16.46
CA LYS A 10 8.54 -7.84 -16.23
C LYS A 10 8.86 -6.36 -16.04
N PHE A 11 8.24 -5.50 -16.85
CA PHE A 11 8.35 -4.06 -16.68
C PHE A 11 7.81 -3.62 -15.32
N LEU A 12 6.60 -4.07 -14.93
CA LEU A 12 6.00 -3.69 -13.66
C LEU A 12 6.83 -4.17 -12.46
N GLU A 13 7.35 -5.40 -12.50
CA GLU A 13 8.24 -5.91 -11.46
C GLU A 13 9.47 -5.02 -11.28
N PHE A 14 10.14 -4.72 -12.39
CA PHE A 14 11.28 -3.81 -12.41
C PHE A 14 10.92 -2.40 -11.93
N PHE A 15 9.76 -1.89 -12.36
CA PHE A 15 9.28 -0.55 -12.05
C PHE A 15 9.11 -0.37 -10.54
N PHE A 16 8.42 -1.31 -9.89
CA PHE A 16 8.17 -1.25 -8.45
C PHE A 16 9.43 -1.53 -7.62
N LYS A 17 10.32 -2.42 -8.08
CA LYS A 17 11.62 -2.66 -7.42
C LYS A 17 12.52 -1.42 -7.35
N ARG A 18 12.30 -0.45 -8.25
CA ARG A 18 13.15 0.74 -8.39
C ARG A 18 12.42 2.05 -8.06
N LEU A 19 11.16 1.95 -7.64
CA LEU A 19 10.37 3.08 -7.20
C LEU A 19 11.05 3.75 -6.00
N ARG A 20 11.29 5.05 -6.11
CA ARG A 20 11.94 5.88 -5.08
C ARG A 20 11.45 7.33 -5.09
N PRO A 21 11.60 8.10 -4.01
CA PRO A 21 11.28 9.53 -4.01
C PRO A 21 12.09 10.28 -5.07
N ASN A 22 11.47 11.29 -5.67
CA ASN A 22 12.12 12.16 -6.63
C ASN A 22 12.95 13.21 -5.90
N VAL A 23 14.27 13.05 -5.97
CA VAL A 23 15.27 14.00 -5.43
C VAL A 23 16.21 14.49 -6.54
N THR A 24 15.73 14.51 -7.77
CA THR A 24 16.55 14.81 -8.97
C THR A 24 16.67 16.30 -9.30
N GLY A 25 15.95 17.17 -8.58
CA GLY A 25 15.74 18.58 -8.88
C GLY A 25 14.78 18.84 -10.04
N ARG A 26 14.25 17.80 -10.71
CA ARG A 26 13.38 17.92 -11.89
C ARG A 26 11.97 17.47 -11.57
N TYR A 27 11.00 18.37 -11.79
CA TYR A 27 9.57 18.12 -11.63
C TYR A 27 9.15 17.52 -10.28
N GLU A 28 9.94 17.70 -9.22
CA GLU A 28 9.71 17.05 -7.91
C GLU A 28 8.33 17.36 -7.33
N LYS A 29 7.82 18.58 -7.57
CA LYS A 29 6.50 19.02 -7.10
C LYS A 29 5.37 18.27 -7.81
N ASP A 30 5.50 18.03 -9.11
CA ASP A 30 4.46 17.40 -9.93
C ASP A 30 4.58 15.87 -9.93
N PHE A 31 5.80 15.35 -9.77
CA PHE A 31 6.13 13.94 -9.83
C PHE A 31 7.00 13.58 -8.62
N PRO A 32 6.39 13.30 -7.46
CA PRO A 32 7.10 13.05 -6.20
C PRO A 32 7.87 11.73 -6.19
N PHE A 33 7.65 10.83 -7.16
CA PHE A 33 8.36 9.56 -7.26
C PHE A 33 8.99 9.38 -8.64
N ILE A 34 10.01 8.54 -8.69
CA ILE A 34 10.68 8.11 -9.91
C ILE A 34 10.92 6.61 -9.93
N SER A 35 11.05 6.04 -11.13
CA SER A 35 11.50 4.65 -11.33
C SER A 35 12.51 4.58 -12.49
N PRO A 36 13.81 4.47 -12.18
CA PRO A 36 14.88 4.41 -13.19
C PRO A 36 14.82 3.18 -14.10
N CYS A 37 14.78 3.41 -15.41
CA CYS A 37 14.70 2.40 -16.47
C CYS A 37 15.91 2.44 -17.42
N GLY A 38 17.04 1.88 -16.98
CA GLY A 38 18.27 1.93 -17.77
C GLY A 38 18.78 3.37 -17.90
N ARG A 39 18.78 3.91 -19.13
CA ARG A 39 19.13 5.32 -19.41
C ARG A 39 17.94 6.27 -19.27
N GLU A 40 16.73 5.73 -19.12
CA GLU A 40 15.48 6.48 -19.02
C GLU A 40 15.03 6.61 -17.57
N LEU A 41 14.19 7.61 -17.31
CA LEU A 41 13.63 7.87 -15.99
C LEU A 41 12.11 8.04 -16.11
N ASN A 42 11.37 7.18 -15.44
CA ASN A 42 9.92 7.36 -15.30
C ASN A 42 9.66 8.34 -14.17
N PHE A 43 9.03 9.48 -14.47
CA PHE A 43 8.48 10.41 -13.47
C PHE A 43 7.05 9.99 -13.12
N ILE A 44 6.74 9.90 -11.83
CA ILE A 44 5.53 9.23 -11.34
C ILE A 44 4.77 10.17 -10.42
N ARG A 45 3.47 10.29 -10.70
CA ARG A 45 2.47 10.94 -9.85
C ARG A 45 1.34 9.95 -9.59
N CYS A 46 0.88 9.88 -8.36
CA CYS A 46 -0.26 9.07 -7.92
C CYS A 46 -1.32 9.97 -7.28
N ASP A 47 -2.57 9.54 -7.34
CA ASP A 47 -3.69 10.28 -6.71
C ASP A 47 -3.70 10.13 -5.18
N ASP A 48 -3.15 9.03 -4.66
CA ASP A 48 -3.02 8.79 -3.21
C ASP A 48 -1.61 8.23 -2.88
N MET A 49 -1.41 6.91 -2.99
CA MET A 49 -0.13 6.25 -2.72
C MET A 49 0.36 5.46 -3.94
N PRO A 50 1.68 5.38 -4.17
CA PRO A 50 2.21 4.67 -5.32
C PRO A 50 2.16 3.13 -5.15
N ILE A 51 2.09 2.64 -3.91
CA ILE A 51 1.86 1.21 -3.60
C ILE A 51 0.38 1.00 -3.33
N VAL A 52 -0.22 0.08 -4.10
CA VAL A 52 -1.60 -0.37 -3.91
C VAL A 52 -1.62 -1.88 -3.73
N TYR A 53 -1.96 -2.33 -2.52
CA TYR A 53 -2.14 -3.73 -2.19
C TYR A 53 -3.45 -4.26 -2.75
N THR A 54 -3.39 -5.44 -3.36
CA THR A 54 -4.48 -5.97 -4.18
C THR A 54 -5.11 -7.23 -3.61
N HIS A 55 -4.33 -8.06 -2.92
CA HIS A 55 -4.78 -9.30 -2.30
C HIS A 55 -3.76 -9.76 -1.24
N ILE A 56 -4.20 -10.65 -0.35
CA ILE A 56 -3.35 -11.31 0.64
C ILE A 56 -3.15 -12.76 0.22
N VAL A 57 -1.93 -13.27 0.34
CA VAL A 57 -1.61 -14.70 0.11
C VAL A 57 -0.78 -15.25 1.27
N ASN A 58 -0.83 -16.57 1.47
CA ASN A 58 0.06 -17.23 2.41
C ASN A 58 1.33 -17.72 1.69
N LYS A 59 2.50 -17.27 2.15
CA LYS A 59 3.81 -17.72 1.68
C LYS A 59 4.62 -18.23 2.86
N ASN A 60 5.01 -19.51 2.82
CA ASN A 60 5.86 -20.12 3.85
C ASN A 60 5.34 -19.86 5.28
N ASN A 61 4.05 -20.07 5.52
CA ASN A 61 3.35 -19.82 6.78
C ASN A 61 3.31 -18.34 7.23
N LYS A 62 3.59 -17.39 6.34
CA LYS A 62 3.41 -15.95 6.57
C LYS A 62 2.41 -15.37 5.60
N ASP A 63 1.49 -14.56 6.09
CA ASP A 63 0.60 -13.82 5.22
C ASP A 63 1.33 -12.58 4.68
N VAL A 64 1.15 -12.31 3.39
CA VAL A 64 1.79 -11.19 2.71
C VAL A 64 0.78 -10.45 1.86
N LEU A 65 0.92 -9.13 1.77
CA LEU A 65 0.13 -8.26 0.90
C LEU A 65 0.83 -8.11 -0.45
N CYS A 66 0.17 -8.53 -1.52
CA CYS A 66 0.68 -8.45 -2.88
C CYS A 66 0.27 -7.15 -3.57
N TYR A 67 1.17 -6.58 -4.38
CA TYR A 67 0.94 -5.32 -5.10
C TYR A 67 1.50 -5.34 -6.53
N GLY A 68 1.24 -4.27 -7.28
CA GLY A 68 1.80 -4.07 -8.61
C GLY A 68 1.16 -4.89 -9.73
N HIS A 69 0.05 -5.59 -9.46
CA HIS A 69 -0.72 -6.37 -10.45
C HIS A 69 0.07 -7.45 -11.21
N ILE A 70 1.13 -7.98 -10.60
CA ILE A 70 2.00 -9.01 -11.18
C ILE A 70 1.90 -10.35 -10.45
N GLY A 71 0.68 -10.68 -10.00
CA GLY A 71 0.41 -11.83 -9.14
C GLY A 71 1.13 -11.67 -7.80
N ASP A 72 1.81 -12.73 -7.37
CA ASP A 72 2.35 -12.80 -6.02
C ASP A 72 3.83 -12.40 -5.96
N ILE A 73 4.40 -11.85 -7.04
CA ILE A 73 5.85 -11.60 -7.14
C ILE A 73 6.30 -10.48 -6.20
N MET A 74 5.56 -9.37 -6.19
CA MET A 74 5.85 -8.22 -5.34
C MET A 74 4.90 -8.22 -4.15
N TYR A 75 5.48 -8.31 -2.96
CA TYR A 75 4.72 -8.42 -1.72
C TYR A 75 5.44 -7.74 -0.56
N GLN A 76 4.68 -7.48 0.49
CA GLN A 76 5.15 -6.98 1.79
C GLN A 76 4.57 -7.90 2.88
N ASP A 77 5.32 -8.15 3.94
CA ASP A 77 4.82 -8.89 5.09
C ASP A 77 3.55 -8.22 5.64
N PHE A 78 2.50 -9.03 5.85
CA PHE A 78 1.25 -8.55 6.42
C PHE A 78 1.39 -8.38 7.94
N GLN A 79 1.06 -7.19 8.44
CA GLN A 79 1.11 -6.83 9.84
C GLN A 79 -0.33 -6.52 10.30
N PRO A 80 -1.04 -7.51 10.89
CA PRO A 80 -2.46 -7.36 11.26
C PRO A 80 -2.73 -6.17 12.20
N ASP A 81 -1.77 -5.84 13.05
CA ASP A 81 -1.82 -4.73 14.01
C ASP A 81 -1.54 -3.34 13.37
N HIS A 82 -1.12 -3.30 12.10
CA HIS A 82 -0.79 -2.07 11.38
C HIS A 82 -1.79 -1.73 10.28
N ILE A 83 -3.04 -2.19 10.40
CA ILE A 83 -4.14 -1.74 9.55
C ILE A 83 -4.64 -0.40 10.05
N TYR A 84 -4.59 0.61 9.18
CA TYR A 84 -5.12 1.95 9.47
C TYR A 84 -6.29 2.26 8.55
N MET A 85 -7.45 2.58 9.11
CA MET A 85 -8.62 3.04 8.37
C MET A 85 -8.82 4.54 8.60
N ASP A 86 -8.86 5.31 7.51
CA ASP A 86 -9.22 6.72 7.53
C ASP A 86 -10.75 6.85 7.60
N ASN A 87 -11.28 7.37 8.72
CA ASN A 87 -12.73 7.47 8.94
C ASN A 87 -13.43 8.46 8.00
N THR A 88 -12.70 9.41 7.41
CA THR A 88 -13.31 10.43 6.54
C THR A 88 -13.51 9.88 5.14
N THR A 89 -12.53 9.12 4.65
CA THR A 89 -12.53 8.61 3.26
C THR A 89 -12.89 7.14 3.15
N GLY A 90 -12.86 6.39 4.25
CA GLY A 90 -12.99 4.93 4.27
C GLY A 90 -11.79 4.20 3.66
N ARG A 91 -10.71 4.90 3.32
CA ARG A 91 -9.50 4.28 2.77
C ARG A 91 -8.75 3.54 3.86
N VAL A 92 -8.19 2.39 3.48
CA VAL A 92 -7.41 1.56 4.38
C VAL A 92 -5.96 1.53 3.91
N TYR A 93 -5.03 1.65 4.84
CA TYR A 93 -3.60 1.76 4.60
C TYR A 93 -2.84 0.71 5.41
N HIS A 94 -1.65 0.37 4.91
CA HIS A 94 -0.71 -0.55 5.54
C HIS A 94 0.72 -0.06 5.29
N PRO A 95 1.70 -0.38 6.17
CA PRO A 95 3.11 -0.11 5.91
C PRO A 95 3.58 -0.66 4.56
N ALA A 96 4.37 0.15 3.85
CA ALA A 96 4.99 -0.18 2.57
C ALA A 96 6.51 0.08 2.62
N PRO A 97 7.29 -0.35 1.61
CA PRO A 97 8.71 -0.05 1.55
C PRO A 97 8.98 1.46 1.68
N GLU A 98 10.03 1.83 2.42
CA GLU A 98 10.43 3.24 2.59
C GLU A 98 10.78 3.91 1.27
N THR A 99 11.40 3.15 0.35
CA THR A 99 11.65 3.62 -1.01
C THR A 99 10.35 4.00 -1.73
N ALA A 100 9.21 3.42 -1.37
CA ALA A 100 7.93 3.74 -1.99
C ALA A 100 7.08 4.74 -1.17
N GLY A 101 7.67 5.45 -0.21
CA GLY A 101 6.97 6.43 0.63
C GLY A 101 6.38 5.85 1.93
N SER A 102 6.78 4.63 2.33
CA SER A 102 6.42 3.97 3.60
C SER A 102 4.95 3.63 3.84
N ILE A 103 4.02 4.15 3.03
CA ILE A 103 2.58 3.92 3.16
C ILE A 103 2.06 3.32 1.86
N GLY A 104 1.29 2.23 1.97
CA GLY A 104 0.58 1.61 0.87
C GLY A 104 -0.93 1.68 1.09
N LEU A 105 -1.66 1.93 0.01
CA LEU A 105 -3.12 1.90 -0.02
C LEU A 105 -3.60 0.45 -0.19
N ILE A 106 -4.62 0.05 0.53
CA ILE A 106 -5.34 -1.21 0.29
C ILE A 106 -6.46 -0.94 -0.71
N ARG A 107 -6.48 -1.68 -1.83
CA ARG A 107 -7.52 -1.54 -2.86
C ARG A 107 -8.90 -1.82 -2.26
N SER A 108 -9.92 -1.09 -2.72
CA SER A 108 -11.30 -1.17 -2.20
C SER A 108 -11.84 -2.59 -2.04
N LYS A 109 -11.59 -3.49 -2.99
CA LYS A 109 -12.02 -4.89 -2.89
C LYS A 109 -11.43 -5.57 -1.64
N LEU A 110 -10.11 -5.49 -1.47
CA LEU A 110 -9.43 -6.06 -0.31
C LEU A 110 -9.82 -5.32 0.97
N ALA A 111 -10.02 -4.00 0.91
CA ALA A 111 -10.48 -3.21 2.05
C ALA A 111 -11.85 -3.67 2.59
N ILE A 112 -12.78 -4.00 1.70
CA ILE A 112 -14.09 -4.56 2.08
C ILE A 112 -13.95 -5.97 2.68
N GLU A 113 -13.07 -6.80 2.12
CA GLU A 113 -12.81 -8.14 2.65
C GLU A 113 -12.29 -8.06 4.10
N ILE A 114 -11.31 -7.19 4.36
CA ILE A 114 -10.75 -7.02 5.71
C ILE A 114 -11.66 -6.24 6.66
N SER A 115 -12.58 -5.40 6.16
CA SER A 115 -13.42 -4.57 7.05
C SER A 115 -14.35 -5.41 7.93
N SER A 116 -14.75 -6.59 7.45
CA SER A 116 -15.53 -7.58 8.24
C SER A 116 -14.82 -8.05 9.52
N ASN A 117 -13.50 -7.90 9.56
CA ASN A 117 -12.64 -8.32 10.66
C ASN A 117 -12.25 -7.16 11.60
N LEU A 118 -12.63 -5.93 11.28
CA LEU A 118 -12.40 -4.78 12.15
C LEU A 118 -13.36 -4.81 13.34
N ARG A 119 -12.90 -4.33 14.50
CA ARG A 119 -13.70 -4.22 15.73
C ARG A 119 -13.64 -2.79 16.25
N PHE A 120 -14.81 -2.28 16.62
CA PHE A 120 -15.06 -0.88 16.97
C PHE A 120 -15.49 -0.78 18.44
N TYR A 121 -14.60 -1.16 19.37
CA TYR A 121 -14.94 -1.16 20.79
C TYR A 121 -15.20 0.25 21.37
N ASP A 122 -14.67 1.29 20.72
CA ASP A 122 -14.86 2.68 21.15
C ASP A 122 -16.08 3.37 20.51
N GLY A 123 -16.86 2.65 19.68
CA GLY A 123 -18.00 3.16 18.90
C GLY A 123 -17.78 3.05 17.38
N GLU A 124 -18.86 2.79 16.63
CA GLU A 124 -18.83 2.63 15.16
C GLU A 124 -18.51 3.93 14.40
N ASP A 125 -18.73 5.07 15.06
CA ASP A 125 -18.39 6.41 14.59
C ASP A 125 -16.89 6.74 14.73
N LYS A 126 -16.13 5.88 15.42
CA LYS A 126 -14.69 6.04 15.64
C LYS A 126 -13.88 5.07 14.81
N SER A 127 -12.56 5.24 14.82
CA SER A 127 -11.65 4.33 14.14
C SER A 127 -11.69 2.95 14.80
N PRO A 128 -11.49 1.87 14.03
CA PRO A 128 -11.39 0.53 14.60
C PRO A 128 -10.23 0.47 15.59
N THR A 129 -10.44 -0.24 16.69
CA THR A 129 -9.41 -0.41 17.74
C THR A 129 -8.73 -1.76 17.66
N HIS A 130 -9.40 -2.78 17.11
CA HIS A 130 -8.85 -4.12 16.96
C HIS A 130 -9.14 -4.70 15.58
N PHE A 131 -8.35 -5.70 15.22
CA PHE A 131 -8.49 -6.46 13.98
C PHE A 131 -8.37 -7.95 14.26
N LEU A 132 -9.37 -8.71 13.81
CA LEU A 132 -9.40 -10.16 13.94
C LEU A 132 -8.74 -10.81 12.72
N TRP A 133 -7.65 -11.53 12.92
CA TRP A 133 -6.97 -12.24 11.84
C TRP A 133 -6.65 -13.67 12.23
N LYS A 134 -7.20 -14.65 11.49
CA LYS A 134 -7.03 -16.09 11.75
C LYS A 134 -7.31 -16.45 13.22
N ASP A 135 -8.49 -16.06 13.70
CA ASP A 135 -8.97 -16.31 15.07
C ASP A 135 -8.13 -15.68 16.19
N LYS A 136 -7.17 -14.82 15.83
CA LYS A 136 -6.38 -14.04 16.77
C LYS A 136 -6.73 -12.56 16.64
N GLU A 137 -7.00 -11.94 17.77
CA GLU A 137 -7.27 -10.51 17.84
C GLU A 137 -5.97 -9.71 18.04
N PHE A 138 -5.86 -8.59 17.33
CA PHE A 138 -4.74 -7.68 17.37
C PHE A 138 -5.23 -6.27 17.71
N VAL A 139 -4.60 -5.62 18.69
CA VAL A 139 -4.82 -4.19 18.96
C VAL A 139 -4.19 -3.39 17.84
N LEU A 140 -4.95 -2.50 17.22
CA LEU A 140 -4.46 -1.67 16.11
C LEU A 140 -3.55 -0.56 16.63
N ASN A 141 -2.33 -0.53 16.10
CA ASN A 141 -1.39 0.55 16.28
C ASN A 141 -1.56 1.58 15.16
N ASN A 142 -2.08 2.77 15.48
CA ASN A 142 -2.27 3.84 14.50
C ASN A 142 -1.10 4.85 14.45
N GLU A 143 -0.12 4.73 15.36
CA GLU A 143 0.97 5.70 15.50
C GLU A 143 1.96 5.66 14.34
N TRP A 144 2.10 4.51 13.67
CA TRP A 144 2.97 4.38 12.50
C TRP A 144 2.50 5.25 11.33
N PHE A 145 1.18 5.45 11.19
CA PHE A 145 0.60 6.23 10.10
C PHE A 145 0.74 7.73 10.39
N LYS A 146 0.37 8.16 11.60
CA LYS A 146 0.42 9.57 12.03
C LYS A 146 1.81 10.19 11.94
N LYS A 147 2.87 9.41 12.15
CA LYS A 147 4.27 9.90 12.07
C LYS A 147 4.74 10.19 10.64
N ARG A 148 3.98 9.79 9.62
CA ARG A 148 4.40 9.77 8.22
C ARG A 148 3.53 10.61 7.30
N LYS A 149 2.48 11.23 7.83
CA LYS A 149 1.57 12.10 7.09
C LYS A 149 1.56 13.52 7.65
#